data_AF-A0A1E5UBC4-F1
#
_entry.id   AF-A0A1E5UBC4-F1
#
_cell.length_a   1.000
_cell.length_b   1.000
_cell.length_c   1.000
_cell.angle_alpha   90.00
_cell.angle_beta   90.00
_cell.angle_gamma   90.00
#
_symmetry.space_group_name_H-M   'P 1'
#
loop_
_entity.id
_entity.type
_entity.pdbx_description
1 polymer ?
#
loop_
_entity_poly.entity_id
_entity_poly.type
_entity_poly.pdbx_seq_one_letter_code
_entity_poly.pdbx_strand_id
1 'polypeptide(L)'
;MEIRFIFDKKEVISELVELKSKYNFDDRNGLNYIIVGEHWSEIEDEHRLIYQIERILNIDLSLLDYWNPKVFEKELKIDDVQKVLENLKNKIEQNPNFYEKINYGFNLKENYFRSQFLSDVSFLIERMNLNKTNGAQKVSYETE
;
A
#
# COMPACT_ATOMS: atom_id res chain seq x y z
N MET A 1 1.72 -14.16 5.98
CA MET A 1 2.70 -13.08 5.86
C MET A 1 1.93 -11.79 5.82
N GLU A 2 1.93 -11.08 6.93
CA GLU A 2 1.41 -9.71 7.02
C GLU A 2 2.58 -8.75 6.88
N ILE A 3 2.48 -7.74 6.02
CA ILE A 3 3.53 -6.72 5.91
C ILE A 3 3.07 -5.45 6.63
N ARG A 4 3.94 -4.91 7.47
CA ARG A 4 3.67 -3.69 8.25
C ARG A 4 4.68 -2.60 7.92
N PHE A 5 4.19 -1.38 7.82
CA PHE A 5 5.02 -0.18 7.81
C PHE A 5 5.42 0.16 9.25
N ILE A 6 6.73 0.18 9.51
CA ILE A 6 7.35 0.57 10.77
C ILE A 6 8.06 1.90 10.59
N PHE A 7 7.86 2.86 11.49
CA PHE A 7 8.46 4.19 11.43
C PHE A 7 9.65 4.30 12.37
N ASP A 8 10.66 5.11 12.01
CA ASP A 8 11.88 5.33 12.79
C ASP A 8 11.67 6.09 14.12
N LYS A 9 10.44 6.50 14.41
CA LYS A 9 9.99 6.99 15.72
C LYS A 9 8.69 6.32 16.13
N LYS A 10 8.46 6.25 17.46
CA LYS A 10 7.23 5.67 18.01
C LYS A 10 6.01 6.49 17.61
N GLU A 11 5.01 5.78 17.10
CA GLU A 11 3.70 6.32 16.74
C GLU A 11 2.87 6.63 18.00
N VAL A 12 2.09 7.72 17.95
CA VAL A 12 1.18 8.09 19.04
C VAL A 12 -0.08 7.23 18.94
N ILE A 13 -0.24 6.31 19.90
CA ILE A 13 -1.26 5.26 19.86
C ILE A 13 -2.69 5.83 19.75
N SER A 14 -3.00 6.93 20.45
CA SER A 14 -4.34 7.51 20.42
C SER A 14 -4.73 8.06 19.04
N GLU A 15 -3.82 8.79 18.40
CA GLU A 15 -4.05 9.36 17.06
C GLU A 15 -4.17 8.26 16.00
N LEU A 16 -3.39 7.18 16.14
CA LEU A 16 -3.50 6.00 15.28
C LEU A 16 -4.88 5.31 15.42
N VAL A 17 -5.39 5.16 16.64
CA VAL A 17 -6.71 4.54 16.88
C VAL A 17 -7.82 5.36 16.23
N GLU A 18 -7.78 6.69 16.38
CA GLU A 18 -8.72 7.60 15.72
C GLU A 18 -8.64 7.49 14.20
N LEU A 19 -7.42 7.45 13.66
CA LEU A 19 -7.19 7.31 12.22
C LEU A 19 -7.69 5.97 11.67
N LYS A 20 -7.44 4.85 12.37
CA LYS A 20 -7.99 3.54 11.98
C LYS A 20 -9.51 3.56 11.95
N SER A 21 -10.14 4.15 12.96
CA SER A 21 -11.59 4.30 13.05
C SER A 21 -12.17 5.11 11.89
N LYS A 22 -11.53 6.26 11.56
CA LYS A 22 -11.93 7.13 10.43
C LYS A 22 -12.02 6.38 9.09
N TYR A 23 -11.08 5.47 8.85
CA TYR A 23 -10.99 4.71 7.59
C TYR A 23 -11.67 3.34 7.64
N ASN A 24 -12.28 2.98 8.78
CA ASN A 24 -12.75 1.63 9.07
C ASN A 24 -11.66 0.58 8.75
N PHE A 25 -10.42 0.90 9.11
CA PHE A 25 -9.27 0.09 8.81
C PHE A 25 -9.21 -1.09 9.79
N ASP A 26 -9.40 -2.30 9.28
CA ASP A 26 -9.67 -3.51 10.06
C ASP A 26 -8.46 -4.46 10.16
N ASP A 27 -7.26 -3.95 9.86
CA ASP A 27 -6.00 -4.70 9.81
C ASP A 27 -6.00 -5.88 8.78
N ARG A 28 -7.06 -6.08 7.99
CA ARG A 28 -7.15 -7.04 6.88
C ARG A 28 -6.74 -6.35 5.58
N ASN A 29 -5.48 -5.91 5.56
CA ASN A 29 -4.93 -5.03 4.54
C ASN A 29 -5.05 -5.60 3.12
N GLY A 30 -5.96 -5.06 2.30
CA GLY A 30 -5.90 -5.29 0.86
C GLY A 30 -4.61 -4.75 0.22
N LEU A 31 -3.97 -3.77 0.86
CA LEU A 31 -2.61 -3.34 0.57
C LEU A 31 -1.58 -4.45 0.74
N ASN A 32 -1.74 -5.37 1.70
CA ASN A 32 -0.82 -6.50 1.86
C ASN A 32 -0.91 -7.44 0.66
N TYR A 33 -2.08 -7.59 0.04
CA TYR A 33 -2.19 -8.38 -1.19
C TYR A 33 -1.47 -7.73 -2.37
N ILE A 34 -1.35 -6.41 -2.40
CA ILE A 34 -0.59 -5.68 -3.41
C ILE A 34 0.91 -5.81 -3.16
N ILE A 35 1.32 -5.63 -1.90
CA ILE A 35 2.72 -5.61 -1.48
C ILE A 35 3.33 -7.02 -1.51
N VAL A 36 2.56 -8.04 -1.15
CA VAL A 36 3.01 -9.45 -1.03
C VAL A 36 2.67 -10.28 -2.26
N GLY A 37 1.48 -10.17 -2.86
CA GLY A 37 1.01 -11.23 -3.77
C GLY A 37 0.76 -12.54 -2.99
N GLU A 38 -0.42 -13.12 -3.10
CA GLU A 38 -0.92 -14.08 -2.10
C GLU A 38 -0.13 -15.40 -2.04
N HIS A 39 0.61 -15.76 -3.10
CA HIS A 39 1.39 -16.99 -3.15
C HIS A 39 2.74 -16.84 -3.88
N TRP A 40 3.74 -17.50 -3.29
CA TRP A 40 5.10 -17.76 -3.77
C TRP A 40 5.12 -18.65 -5.02
N SER A 41 3.99 -19.23 -5.41
CA SER A 41 3.80 -19.92 -6.69
C SER A 41 3.24 -19.00 -7.80
N GLU A 42 2.90 -17.74 -7.50
CA GLU A 42 2.42 -16.72 -8.46
C GLU A 42 3.55 -15.80 -8.95
N ILE A 43 4.81 -16.27 -8.90
CA ILE A 43 6.02 -15.58 -9.40
C ILE A 43 6.07 -15.63 -10.95
N GLU A 44 4.94 -15.44 -11.61
CA GLU A 44 4.94 -14.94 -12.97
C GLU A 44 4.53 -13.47 -12.86
N ASP A 45 5.46 -12.55 -13.15
CA ASP A 45 5.32 -11.10 -12.95
C ASP A 45 4.00 -10.55 -13.51
N GLU A 46 3.41 -11.19 -14.50
CA GLU A 46 2.15 -10.74 -15.12
C GLU A 46 0.94 -10.82 -14.19
N HIS A 47 0.96 -11.73 -13.21
CA HIS A 47 -0.15 -11.98 -12.33
C HIS A 47 -0.09 -11.18 -11.03
N ARG A 48 1.07 -10.62 -10.66
CA ARG A 48 1.17 -9.82 -9.44
C ARG A 48 0.35 -8.54 -9.57
N LEU A 49 -0.48 -8.31 -8.57
CA LEU A 49 -1.40 -7.19 -8.52
C LEU A 49 -0.69 -5.82 -8.64
N ILE A 50 0.46 -5.65 -7.97
CA ILE A 50 1.27 -4.43 -8.08
C ILE A 50 1.69 -4.15 -9.53
N TYR A 51 2.10 -5.16 -10.28
CA TYR A 51 2.52 -5.04 -11.68
C TYR A 51 1.34 -4.75 -12.62
N GLN A 52 0.16 -5.32 -12.35
CA GLN A 52 -1.05 -4.95 -13.08
C GLN A 52 -1.39 -3.46 -12.87
N ILE A 53 -1.30 -2.97 -11.62
CA ILE A 53 -1.56 -1.57 -11.29
C ILE A 53 -0.56 -0.64 -12.00
N GLU A 54 0.74 -0.95 -11.95
CA GLU A 54 1.79 -0.20 -12.66
C GLU A 54 1.50 -0.11 -14.15
N ARG A 55 1.13 -1.22 -14.80
CA ARG A 55 0.81 -1.26 -16.24
C ARG A 55 -0.44 -0.47 -16.58
N ILE A 56 -1.51 -0.61 -15.80
CA ILE A 56 -2.80 0.05 -16.07
C ILE A 56 -2.71 1.57 -15.86
N LEU A 57 -1.96 2.00 -14.84
CA LEU A 57 -1.84 3.41 -14.46
C LEU A 57 -0.60 4.10 -15.04
N ASN A 58 0.32 3.33 -15.61
CA ASN A 58 1.63 3.78 -16.10
C ASN A 58 2.41 4.56 -15.02
N ILE A 59 2.68 3.89 -13.90
CA ILE A 59 3.39 4.41 -12.73
C ILE A 59 4.43 3.42 -12.22
N ASP A 60 5.37 3.93 -11.43
CA ASP A 60 6.36 3.13 -10.69
C ASP A 60 5.90 2.98 -9.24
N LEU A 61 5.65 1.75 -8.82
CA LEU A 61 5.29 1.34 -7.47
C LEU A 61 6.41 0.53 -6.79
N SER A 62 7.62 0.53 -7.35
CA SER A 62 8.74 -0.30 -6.88
C SER A 62 9.12 -0.07 -5.42
N LEU A 63 8.82 1.09 -4.84
CA LEU A 63 9.03 1.38 -3.41
C LEU A 63 7.98 0.74 -2.50
N LEU A 64 6.81 0.36 -3.04
CA LEU A 64 5.77 -0.39 -2.35
C LEU A 64 5.91 -1.91 -2.52
N ASP A 65 6.77 -2.36 -3.43
CA ASP A 65 7.00 -3.77 -3.67
C ASP A 65 7.96 -4.35 -2.62
N TYR A 66 7.44 -5.13 -1.67
CA TYR A 66 8.29 -5.79 -0.67
C TYR A 66 9.29 -6.78 -1.27
N TRP A 67 8.91 -7.43 -2.37
CA TRP A 67 9.80 -8.38 -3.05
C TRP A 67 10.90 -7.69 -3.85
N ASN A 68 10.84 -6.36 -4.00
CA ASN A 68 11.94 -5.61 -4.58
C ASN A 68 13.16 -5.68 -3.65
N PRO A 69 14.32 -6.20 -4.11
CA PRO A 69 15.54 -6.26 -3.31
C PRO A 69 16.04 -4.88 -2.84
N LYS A 70 15.57 -3.79 -3.48
CA LYS A 70 15.87 -2.42 -3.04
C LYS A 70 15.03 -1.96 -1.86
N VAL A 71 13.96 -2.68 -1.54
CA VAL A 71 12.99 -2.37 -0.48
C VAL A 71 13.12 -3.35 0.69
N PHE A 72 13.29 -4.64 0.38
CA PHE A 72 13.46 -5.71 1.36
C PHE A 72 14.53 -5.35 2.41
N GLU A 73 14.15 -5.41 3.70
CA GLU A 73 14.98 -5.08 4.87
C GLU A 73 15.57 -3.66 4.91
N LYS A 74 15.09 -2.72 4.08
CA LYS A 74 15.59 -1.34 4.05
C LYS A 74 14.72 -0.36 4.80
N GLU A 75 15.38 0.65 5.36
CA GLU A 75 14.72 1.90 5.74
C GLU A 75 14.63 2.82 4.51
N LEU A 76 13.42 3.20 4.16
CA LEU A 76 13.09 4.13 3.08
C LEU A 76 12.76 5.50 3.65
N LYS A 77 12.99 6.57 2.89
CA LYS A 77 12.53 7.90 3.31
C LYS A 77 11.01 7.95 3.25
N ILE A 78 10.38 8.44 4.31
CA ILE A 78 8.92 8.53 4.40
C ILE A 78 8.32 9.36 3.25
N ASP A 79 9.01 10.43 2.84
CA ASP A 79 8.58 11.32 1.74
C ASP A 79 8.56 10.59 0.39
N ASP A 80 9.53 9.70 0.14
CA ASP A 80 9.63 8.98 -1.14
C ASP A 80 8.47 7.98 -1.25
N VAL A 81 8.17 7.24 -0.18
CA VAL A 81 7.06 6.29 -0.13
C VAL A 81 5.71 7.02 -0.20
N GLN A 82 5.57 8.13 0.54
CA GLN A 82 4.37 8.97 0.51
C GLN A 82 4.08 9.47 -0.90
N LYS A 83 5.09 9.95 -1.63
CA LYS A 83 4.94 10.43 -3.01
C LYS A 83 4.43 9.35 -3.96
N VAL A 84 4.88 8.10 -3.78
CA VAL A 84 4.39 6.96 -4.57
C VAL A 84 2.91 6.70 -4.29
N LEU A 85 2.50 6.72 -3.01
CA LEU A 85 1.09 6.56 -2.63
C LEU A 85 0.19 7.69 -3.13
N GLU A 86 0.65 8.94 -3.06
CA GLU A 86 -0.08 10.10 -3.59
C GLU A 86 -0.23 10.02 -5.12
N ASN A 87 0.83 9.63 -5.83
CA ASN A 87 0.77 9.42 -7.27
C ASN A 87 -0.22 8.29 -7.65
N LEU A 88 -0.17 7.17 -6.92
CA LEU A 88 -1.11 6.07 -7.07
C LEU A 88 -2.57 6.54 -6.89
N LYS A 89 -2.85 7.23 -5.77
CA LYS A 89 -4.18 7.80 -5.49
C LYS A 89 -4.68 8.67 -6.63
N ASN A 90 -3.87 9.67 -7.02
CA ASN A 90 -4.24 10.62 -8.08
C ASN A 90 -4.51 9.91 -9.41
N LYS A 91 -3.74 8.87 -9.75
CA LYS A 91 -3.90 8.12 -11.00
C LYS A 91 -5.14 7.25 -11.03
N ILE A 92 -5.53 6.68 -9.89
CA ILE A 92 -6.79 5.94 -9.75
C ILE A 92 -7.96 6.92 -9.92
N GLU A 93 -7.94 8.06 -9.22
CA GLU A 93 -9.00 9.08 -9.29
C GLU A 93 -9.19 9.64 -10.72
N GLN A 94 -8.12 9.70 -11.51
CA GLN A 94 -8.14 10.13 -12.92
C GLN A 94 -8.57 9.02 -13.90
N ASN A 95 -8.72 7.77 -13.47
CA ASN A 95 -9.00 6.62 -14.32
C ASN A 95 -10.26 5.88 -13.81
N PRO A 96 -11.47 6.34 -14.17
CA PRO A 96 -12.73 5.81 -13.62
C PRO A 96 -12.94 4.31 -13.87
N ASN A 97 -12.37 3.78 -14.95
CA ASN A 97 -12.48 2.37 -15.31
C ASN A 97 -11.27 1.55 -14.83
N PHE A 98 -10.44 2.09 -13.93
CA PHE A 98 -9.26 1.40 -13.38
C PHE A 98 -9.60 0.01 -12.84
N TYR A 99 -10.64 -0.07 -12.00
CA TYR A 99 -11.05 -1.32 -11.35
C TYR A 99 -11.63 -2.37 -12.31
N GLU A 100 -12.07 -1.97 -13.50
CA GLU A 100 -12.56 -2.89 -14.55
C GLU A 100 -11.41 -3.53 -15.33
N LYS A 101 -10.22 -2.90 -15.29
CA LYS A 101 -9.03 -3.35 -16.03
C LYS A 101 -8.15 -4.30 -15.22
N ILE A 102 -8.37 -4.40 -13.91
CA ILE A 102 -7.65 -5.32 -13.03
C ILE A 102 -8.11 -6.75 -13.35
N ASN A 103 -7.19 -7.58 -13.82
CA ASN A 103 -7.44 -8.98 -14.15
C ASN A 103 -6.70 -9.88 -13.13
N TYR A 104 -7.03 -9.69 -11.85
CA TYR A 104 -6.48 -10.50 -10.76
C TYR A 104 -7.53 -11.52 -10.32
N GLY A 105 -7.27 -12.81 -10.61
CA GLY A 105 -8.24 -13.93 -10.61
C GLY A 105 -8.80 -14.39 -9.26
N PHE A 106 -8.82 -13.54 -8.23
CA PHE A 106 -9.41 -13.88 -6.93
C PHE A 106 -10.77 -13.22 -6.74
N ASN A 107 -11.79 -14.07 -6.62
CA ASN A 107 -13.20 -13.73 -6.38
C ASN A 107 -13.44 -12.97 -5.05
N LEU A 108 -12.43 -12.88 -4.17
CA LEU A 108 -12.46 -12.06 -2.95
C LEU A 108 -12.04 -10.59 -3.21
N LYS A 109 -11.36 -10.30 -4.32
CA LYS A 109 -10.62 -9.04 -4.53
C LYS A 109 -11.39 -8.00 -5.35
N GLU A 110 -12.36 -8.38 -6.18
CA GLU A 110 -13.10 -7.41 -7.00
C GLU A 110 -13.90 -6.42 -6.13
N ASN A 111 -14.54 -6.91 -5.07
CA ASN A 111 -15.31 -6.07 -4.14
C ASN A 111 -14.39 -5.22 -3.26
N TYR A 112 -13.35 -5.80 -2.66
CA TYR A 112 -12.37 -5.04 -1.87
C TYR A 112 -11.74 -3.91 -2.69
N PHE A 113 -11.27 -4.20 -3.91
CA PHE A 113 -10.61 -3.20 -4.74
C PHE A 113 -11.51 -2.01 -4.98
N ARG A 114 -12.77 -2.26 -5.33
CA ARG A 114 -13.74 -1.20 -5.62
C ARG A 114 -14.17 -0.42 -4.38
N SER A 115 -14.33 -1.07 -3.23
CA SER A 115 -14.92 -0.41 -2.05
C SER A 115 -13.89 0.19 -1.09
N GLN A 116 -12.67 -0.35 -1.00
CA GLN A 116 -11.77 -0.08 0.11
C GLN A 116 -10.35 0.32 -0.32
N PHE A 117 -9.87 -0.07 -1.51
CA PHE A 117 -8.47 0.14 -1.88
C PHE A 117 -8.01 1.61 -1.79
N LEU A 118 -8.76 2.54 -2.39
CA LEU A 118 -8.42 3.96 -2.36
C LEU A 118 -8.51 4.56 -0.94
N SER A 119 -9.39 3.98 -0.10
CA SER A 119 -9.53 4.32 1.31
C SER A 119 -8.26 3.93 2.08
N ASP A 120 -7.74 2.71 1.87
CA ASP A 120 -6.53 2.24 2.54
C ASP A 120 -5.27 2.98 2.05
N VAL A 121 -5.19 3.33 0.76
CA VAL A 121 -4.13 4.22 0.25
C VAL A 121 -4.19 5.58 0.96
N SER A 122 -5.39 6.15 1.11
CA SER A 122 -5.57 7.42 1.82
C SER A 122 -5.22 7.31 3.30
N PHE A 123 -5.59 6.20 3.96
CA PHE A 123 -5.20 5.90 5.34
C PHE A 123 -3.67 5.91 5.50
N LEU A 124 -2.93 5.23 4.62
CA LEU A 124 -1.47 5.20 4.70
C LEU A 124 -0.83 6.57 4.49
N ILE A 125 -1.34 7.38 3.56
CA ILE A 125 -0.86 8.76 3.36
C ILE A 125 -1.08 9.59 4.62
N GLU A 126 -2.27 9.53 5.22
CA GLU A 126 -2.56 10.26 6.46
C GLU A 126 -1.73 9.75 7.64
N ARG A 127 -1.53 8.43 7.73
CA ARG A 127 -0.65 7.82 8.76
C ARG A 127 0.79 8.30 8.60
N MET A 128 1.31 8.40 7.38
CA MET A 128 2.64 8.95 7.13
C MET A 128 2.73 10.43 7.54
N ASN A 129 1.72 11.24 7.22
CA ASN A 129 1.67 12.65 7.67
C ASN A 129 1.67 12.78 9.20
N LEU A 130 0.90 11.94 9.88
CA LEU A 130 0.86 11.89 11.33
C LEU A 130 2.23 11.54 11.92
N ASN A 131 2.86 10.48 11.41
CA ASN A 131 4.19 10.06 11.88
C ASN A 131 5.27 11.11 11.56
N LYS A 132 5.21 11.79 10.41
CA LYS A 132 6.08 12.93 10.10
C LYS A 132 5.94 14.06 11.10
N THR A 133 4.70 14.35 11.54
CA THR A 133 4.43 15.37 12.57
C THR A 133 5.06 14.99 13.90
N ASN A 134 5.07 13.69 14.21
CA ASN A 134 5.76 13.10 15.37
C ASN A 134 7.28 12.92 15.15
N GLY A 135 7.79 13.41 14.02
CA GLY A 135 9.21 13.51 13.70
C GLY A 135 9.82 12.28 13.03
N ALA A 136 9.00 11.32 12.58
CA ALA A 136 9.48 10.21 11.77
C ALA A 136 10.02 10.71 10.42
N GLN A 137 11.11 10.12 9.96
CA GLN A 137 11.76 10.45 8.70
C GLN A 137 11.88 9.25 7.77
N LYS A 138 11.77 8.05 8.33
CA LYS A 138 11.94 6.80 7.60
C LYS A 138 10.84 5.81 7.92
N VAL A 139 10.68 4.86 7.00
CA VAL A 139 9.76 3.74 7.12
C VAL A 139 10.43 2.46 6.63
N SER A 140 10.13 1.32 7.24
CA SER A 140 10.56 0.01 6.79
C SER A 140 9.38 -0.96 6.75
N TYR A 141 9.59 -2.10 6.11
CA TYR A 141 8.64 -3.19 6.06
C TYR A 141 9.05 -4.28 7.04
N GLU A 142 8.10 -4.78 7.83
CA GLU A 142 8.28 -5.95 8.69
C GLU A 142 7.27 -7.04 8.29
N THR A 143 7.72 -8.29 8.27
CA THR A 143 6.86 -9.46 8.07
C THR A 143 6.52 -10.12 9.40
N GLU A 144 5.22 -10.31 9.67
CA GLU A 144 4.72 -11.20 10.72
C GLU A 144 4.15 -12.51 10.15
#